data_AF-A0A357WRW8-F1
#
_entry.id   AF-A0A357WRW8-F1
#
_cell.length_a   1.000
_cell.length_b   1.000
_cell.length_c   1.000
_cell.angle_alpha   90.00
_cell.angle_beta   90.00
_cell.angle_gamma   90.00
#
_symmetry.space_group_name_H-M   'P 1'
#
loop_
_entity.id
_entity.type
_entity.pdbx_description
1 polymer ?
#
loop_
_entity_poly.entity_id
_entity_poly.type
_entity_poly.pdbx_seq_one_letter_code
_entity_poly.pdbx_strand_id
1 'polypeptide(L)' 'MRTRIITSPAFTSGHILGAILFEQTMEREVGGMPTGDYLWEKKGIVPILKVDKGLADPENGVQL' A
#
# COMPACT_ATOMS: atom_id res chain seq x y z
N MET A 1 8.78 -9.51 1.86
CA MET A 1 7.38 -9.93 1.60
C MET A 1 6.66 -9.02 0.61
N ARG A 2 6.51 -7.70 0.84
CA ARG A 2 5.75 -6.78 -0.05
C ARG A 2 6.21 -6.81 -1.52
N THR A 3 7.52 -6.72 -1.77
CA THR A 3 8.09 -6.84 -3.12
C THR A 3 7.62 -8.10 -3.84
N ARG A 4 7.62 -9.25 -3.16
CA ARG A 4 7.15 -10.54 -3.72
C ARG A 4 5.68 -10.51 -4.13
N ILE A 5 4.84 -9.85 -3.34
CA ILE A 5 3.39 -9.74 -3.63
C ILE A 5 3.20 -8.83 -4.83
N ILE A 6 3.81 -7.63 -4.81
CA ILE A 6 3.64 -6.61 -5.86
C ILE A 6 4.20 -7.11 -7.20
N THR A 7 5.32 -7.84 -7.22
CA THR A 7 5.90 -8.36 -8.47
C THR A 7 5.22 -9.64 -8.98
N SER A 8 4.30 -10.23 -8.21
CA SER A 8 3.56 -11.42 -8.66
C SER A 8 2.76 -11.12 -9.94
N PRO A 9 2.70 -12.05 -10.90
CA PRO A 9 1.81 -11.94 -12.06
C PRO A 9 0.33 -11.82 -11.67
N ALA A 10 -0.04 -12.40 -10.53
CA ALA A 10 -1.40 -12.30 -9.99
C ALA A 10 -1.73 -10.89 -9.46
N PHE A 11 -0.72 -10.05 -9.18
CA PHE A 11 -0.93 -8.69 -8.69
C PHE A 11 -1.03 -7.73 -9.90
N THR A 12 -2.26 -7.54 -10.40
CA THR A 12 -2.55 -6.88 -11.67
C THR A 12 -3.82 -6.01 -11.60
N SER A 13 -3.84 -4.95 -12.40
CA SER A 13 -4.98 -4.01 -12.52
C SER A 13 -6.24 -4.62 -13.13
N GLY A 14 -6.17 -5.84 -13.69
CA GLY A 14 -7.35 -6.56 -14.17
C GLY A 14 -8.38 -6.86 -13.08
N HIS A 15 -7.98 -6.85 -11.79
CA HIS A 15 -8.89 -7.04 -10.65
C HIS A 15 -8.50 -6.27 -9.39
N ILE A 16 -7.33 -5.61 -9.35
CA ILE A 16 -6.89 -4.79 -8.23
C ILE A 16 -6.87 -3.33 -8.68
N LEU A 17 -7.76 -2.51 -8.13
CA LEU A 17 -7.86 -1.09 -8.50
C LEU A 17 -6.93 -0.19 -7.68
N GLY A 18 -6.66 -0.56 -6.43
CA GLY A 18 -5.83 0.21 -5.52
C GLY A 18 -5.14 -0.63 -4.47
N ALA A 19 -4.06 -0.11 -3.91
CA ALA A 19 -3.27 -0.75 -2.87
C ALA A 19 -2.96 0.24 -1.74
N ILE A 20 -3.36 -0.11 -0.52
CA ILE A 20 -3.04 0.68 0.68
C ILE A 20 -1.65 0.30 1.18
N LEU A 21 -0.78 1.29 1.30
CA LEU A 21 0.60 1.19 1.74
C LEU A 21 0.74 1.69 3.19
N PHE A 22 1.67 1.08 3.91
CA PHE A 22 2.21 1.67 5.13
C PHE A 22 3.34 2.63 4.79
N GLU A 23 3.59 3.62 5.64
CA GLU A 23 4.66 4.63 5.53
C GLU A 23 6.02 4.00 5.14
N GLN A 24 6.48 3.01 5.89
CA GLN A 24 7.75 2.31 5.60
C GLN A 24 7.79 1.58 4.24
N THR A 25 6.63 1.28 3.64
CA THR A 25 6.58 0.67 2.30
C THR A 25 6.60 1.75 1.22
N MET A 26 6.02 2.91 1.47
CA MET A 26 6.08 4.06 0.56
C MET A 26 7.51 4.59 0.41
N GLU A 27 8.30 4.56 1.49
CA GLU A 27 9.72 4.96 1.49
C GLU A 27 10.65 3.97 0.77
N ARG A 28 10.16 2.79 0.38
CA ARG A 28 10.97 1.74 -0.23
C ARG A 28 10.75 1.65 -1.73
N GLU A 29 11.65 0.91 -2.36
CA GLU A 29 11.60 0.63 -3.79
C GLU A 29 11.13 -0.80 -4.09
N VAL A 30 10.47 -0.93 -5.25
CA VAL A 30 10.15 -2.20 -5.91
C VAL A 30 10.72 -2.14 -7.31
N GLY A 31 11.62 -3.07 -7.65
CA GLY A 31 12.25 -3.09 -8.98
C GLY A 31 13.09 -1.85 -9.29
N GLY A 32 13.68 -1.21 -8.26
CA GLY A 32 14.49 0.01 -8.41
C GLY A 32 13.67 1.28 -8.64
N MET A 33 12.35 1.24 -8.41
CA MET A 33 11.47 2.40 -8.48
C MET A 33 10.78 2.61 -7.13
N PRO A 34 10.47 3.85 -6.74
CA PRO A 34 9.61 4.11 -5.58
C PRO A 34 8.31 3.30 -5.66
N THR A 35 7.88 2.73 -4.53
CA THR A 35 6.78 1.75 -4.54
C THR A 35 5.47 2.33 -5.10
N GLY A 36 5.17 3.60 -4.78
CA GLY A 36 3.99 4.29 -5.32
C GLY A 36 4.02 4.40 -6.84
N ASP A 37 5.16 4.83 -7.39
CA ASP A 37 5.34 4.99 -8.83
C ASP A 37 5.30 3.64 -9.55
N TYR A 38 5.91 2.60 -8.97
CA TYR A 38 5.84 1.25 -9.53
C TYR A 38 4.39 0.75 -9.64
N LEU A 39 3.57 0.97 -8.60
CA LEU A 39 2.17 0.58 -8.61
C LEU A 39 1.38 1.31 -9.70
N TRP A 40 1.58 2.62 -9.85
CA TRP A 40 0.88 3.39 -10.86
C TRP A 40 1.37 3.07 -12.27
N GLU A 41 2.67 3.25 -12.53
CA GLU A 41 3.24 3.21 -13.88
C GLU A 41 3.41 1.79 -14.43
N LYS A 42 3.76 0.81 -13.58
CA LYS A 42 4.00 -0.57 -14.03
C LYS A 42 2.80 -1.47 -13.84
N LYS A 43 1.97 -1.22 -12.81
CA LYS A 43 0.82 -2.07 -12.51
C LYS A 43 -0.53 -1.45 -12.86
N GLY A 44 -0.62 -0.13 -13.02
CA GLY A 44 -1.91 0.56 -13.21
C GLY A 44 -2.81 0.49 -11.99
N ILE A 45 -2.23 0.42 -10.79
CA ILE A 45 -2.92 0.27 -9.50
C ILE A 45 -2.73 1.57 -8.70
N VAL A 46 -3.81 2.13 -8.18
CA VAL A 46 -3.78 3.40 -7.43
C VAL A 46 -3.10 3.20 -6.06
N PRO A 47 -1.98 3.88 -5.76
CA PRO A 47 -1.36 3.81 -4.44
C PRO A 47 -2.11 4.70 -3.44
N ILE A 48 -2.37 4.19 -2.24
CA ILE A 48 -3.02 4.92 -1.14
C ILE A 48 -2.14 4.80 0.10
N LEU A 49 -1.84 5.90 0.79
CA LEU A 49 -1.08 5.86 2.03
C LEU A 49 -2.03 5.77 3.24
N LYS A 50 -1.80 4.78 4.10
CA LYS A 50 -2.40 4.73 5.44
C LYS A 50 -1.74 5.79 6.32
N VAL A 51 -2.53 6.74 6.85
CA VAL A 51 -2.03 7.91 7.59
C VAL A 51 -2.41 7.95 9.07
N ASP A 52 -3.28 7.06 9.56
CA ASP A 52 -3.51 6.95 11.00
C ASP A 52 -2.24 6.50 11.72
N LYS A 53 -2.16 6.87 12.99
CA LYS A 53 -1.05 6.51 13.88
C LYS A 53 -1.49 5.51 14.95
N GLY A 54 -2.49 4.69 14.63
CA GLY A 54 -3.16 3.80 15.57
C GLY A 54 -4.42 4.42 16.16
N LEU A 55 -5.05 3.68 17.07
CA LEU A 55 -6.24 4.10 17.80
C LEU A 55 -5.84 4.54 19.21
N ALA A 56 -6.59 5.49 19.78
CA ALA A 56 -6.52 5.89 21.17
C ALA A 56 -7.02 4.77 22.10
N ASP A 57 -6.86 4.98 23.42
CA ASP A 57 -7.42 4.07 24.40
C ASP A 57 -8.97 4.10 24.34
N PRO A 58 -9.65 2.96 24.59
CA PRO A 58 -11.11 2.91 24.52
C PRO A 58 -11.78 3.81 25.57
N GLU A 59 -12.76 4.60 25.15
CA GLU A 59 -13.55 5.47 26.04
C GLU A 59 -15.01 5.54 25.55
N ASN A 60 -15.98 5.60 26.47
CA ASN A 60 -17.42 5.76 26.16
C ASN A 60 -17.97 4.76 25.11
N GLY A 61 -17.40 3.55 25.05
CA GLY A 61 -17.84 2.49 24.13
C GLY A 61 -17.29 2.58 22.70
N VAL A 62 -16.32 3.47 22.42
CA VAL A 62 -15.66 3.60 21.12
C VAL A 62 -14.13 3.61 21.23
N GLN A 63 -13.44 3.49 20.10
CA GLN A 63 -11.99 3.64 20.00
C GLN A 63 -11.68 4.54 18.81
N LEU A 64 -11.24 5.77 19.11
CA LEU A 64 -10.92 6.81 18.12
C LEU A 64 -9.56 6.58 17.47
#